data_AF-U3PZ74-F1
#
_entry.id   AF-U3PZ74-F1
#
_cell.length_a   1.000
_cell.length_b   1.000
_cell.length_c   1.000
_cell.angle_alpha   90.00
_cell.angle_beta   90.00
_cell.angle_gamma   90.00
#
_symmetry.space_group_name_H-M   'P 1'
#
loop_
_entity.id
_entity.type
_entity.pdbx_description
1 polymer ?
#
loop_
_entity_poly.entity_id
_entity_poly.type
_entity_poly.pdbx_seq_one_letter_code
_entity_poly.pdbx_strand_id
1 'polypeptide(L)'
;SCGSEVFQEVKAKQFLPLDVCQSVQCQSTRTRGRLHRQTRGSKFLRFQEVKLQELADQVPMGDIPRFLTVHCTEERTRVAKPGDIVDVTGVFLPSPYTGWRAFRAGLLADTLLEAHGIHLHKKQYTDLTDLTADHSADQLADLDASADVMARLAGSVAPEIYGHDDVKRALLLQLVGAPPQRTADGMAIRGDIHICLMGDPGVAKSQLLRFVSKVSPRGVYTTGRGSSGVGLTASVVRDQLTGELVLEGGALVLADNGVCCIDEFDKMEDGDRTAI
;
A
#
# COMPACT_ATOMS: atom_id res chain seq x y z
N SER A 1 -24.39 44.49 10.04
CA SER A 1 -25.23 43.49 10.74
C SER A 1 -24.35 42.79 11.78
N CYS A 2 -24.63 43.00 13.07
CA CYS A 2 -24.04 42.44 14.32
C CYS A 2 -22.53 42.10 14.48
N GLY A 3 -21.76 41.81 13.43
CA GLY A 3 -20.32 41.48 13.50
C GLY A 3 -19.99 40.18 14.25
N SER A 4 -20.98 39.53 14.86
CA SER A 4 -20.82 38.31 15.63
C SER A 4 -20.55 37.10 14.74
N GLU A 5 -19.52 36.35 15.08
CA GLU A 5 -19.20 35.06 14.46
C GLU A 5 -20.00 33.95 15.15
N VAL A 6 -20.59 33.06 14.35
CA VAL A 6 -21.35 31.90 14.83
C VAL A 6 -20.66 30.65 14.32
N PHE A 7 -20.32 29.74 15.23
CA PHE A 7 -19.67 28.47 14.91
C PHE A 7 -20.69 27.33 14.99
N GLN A 8 -20.71 26.49 13.97
CA GLN A 8 -21.53 25.28 13.92
C GLN A 8 -20.59 24.07 13.80
N GLU A 9 -20.72 23.13 14.73
CA GLU A 9 -20.00 21.86 14.66
C GLU A 9 -20.61 20.95 13.59
N VAL A 10 -19.77 20.40 12.71
CA VAL A 10 -20.19 19.47 11.66
C VAL A 10 -20.00 18.04 12.17
N LYS A 11 -21.11 17.37 12.51
CA LYS A 11 -21.10 16.01 13.08
C LYS A 11 -21.25 14.88 12.06
N ALA A 12 -21.68 15.18 10.84
CA ALA A 12 -21.97 14.19 9.82
C ALA A 12 -21.61 14.70 8.42
N LYS A 13 -21.49 13.77 7.45
CA LYS A 13 -21.22 14.07 6.03
C LYS A 13 -22.25 15.06 5.45
N GLN A 14 -23.48 15.03 5.95
CA GLN A 14 -24.54 15.97 5.60
C GLN A 14 -24.87 16.83 6.81
N PHE A 15 -24.89 18.14 6.62
CA PHE A 15 -25.28 19.10 7.65
C PHE A 15 -26.09 20.23 7.02
N LEU A 16 -27.02 20.80 7.79
CA LEU A 16 -27.78 21.97 7.39
C LEU A 16 -27.06 23.22 7.90
N PRO A 17 -26.65 24.15 7.03
CA PRO A 17 -25.98 25.38 7.46
C PRO A 17 -26.95 26.27 8.25
N LEU A 18 -26.41 26.97 9.24
CA LEU A 18 -27.15 28.03 9.92
C LEU A 18 -27.26 29.25 9.00
N ASP A 19 -28.48 29.56 8.55
CA ASP A 19 -28.74 30.73 7.70
C ASP A 19 -29.08 32.01 8.49
N VAL A 20 -29.53 31.86 9.74
CA VAL A 20 -30.01 32.95 10.59
C VAL A 20 -29.09 33.16 11.78
N CYS A 21 -28.72 34.42 12.02
CA CYS A 21 -27.86 34.80 13.14
C CYS A 21 -28.58 34.60 14.49
N GLN A 22 -27.99 33.78 15.37
CA GLN A 22 -28.50 33.50 16.72
C GLN A 22 -27.85 34.38 17.80
N SER A 23 -27.16 35.47 17.44
CA SER A 23 -26.50 36.31 18.41
C SER A 23 -27.50 37.09 19.28
N VAL A 24 -27.12 37.35 20.53
CA VAL A 24 -27.95 38.08 21.50
C VAL A 24 -28.31 39.49 20.98
N GLN A 25 -27.43 40.12 20.20
CA GLN A 25 -27.68 41.43 19.57
C GLN A 25 -28.78 41.37 18.50
N CYS A 26 -28.77 40.35 17.64
CA CYS A 26 -29.82 40.19 16.63
C CYS A 26 -31.16 39.75 17.25
N GLN A 27 -31.12 38.94 18.31
CA GLN A 27 -32.31 38.50 19.03
C GLN A 27 -33.00 39.65 19.79
N SER A 28 -32.23 40.48 20.52
CA SER A 28 -32.75 41.64 21.27
C SER A 28 -33.34 42.71 20.35
N THR A 29 -32.70 42.96 19.21
CA THR A 29 -33.16 43.97 18.23
C THR A 29 -34.30 43.45 17.34
N ARG A 30 -34.71 42.17 17.47
CA ARG A 30 -35.68 41.47 16.60
C ARG A 30 -35.37 41.55 15.10
N THR A 31 -34.13 41.86 14.74
CA THR A 31 -33.64 41.93 13.36
C THR A 31 -32.98 40.60 12.97
N ARG A 32 -33.48 39.97 11.91
CA ARG A 32 -32.90 38.71 11.38
C ARG A 32 -31.68 39.01 10.52
N GLY A 33 -30.49 38.90 11.11
CA GLY A 33 -29.24 38.92 10.35
C GLY A 33 -29.07 37.63 9.54
N ARG A 34 -28.71 37.76 8.26
CA ARG A 34 -28.33 36.61 7.42
C ARG A 34 -26.87 36.23 7.68
N LEU A 35 -26.61 34.94 7.88
CA LEU A 35 -25.25 34.43 8.02
C LEU A 35 -24.64 34.16 6.64
N HIS A 36 -23.33 34.36 6.55
CA HIS A 36 -22.54 34.07 5.35
C HIS A 36 -21.38 33.16 5.73
N ARG A 37 -21.15 32.11 4.95
CA ARG A 37 -20.07 31.15 5.23
C ARG A 37 -18.71 31.78 4.96
N GLN A 38 -17.89 31.88 6.00
CA GLN A 38 -16.51 32.35 5.93
C GLN A 38 -15.56 31.15 6.00
N THR A 39 -14.89 30.82 4.88
CA THR A 39 -13.94 29.70 4.86
C THR A 39 -12.70 29.97 5.71
N ARG A 40 -12.16 31.20 5.69
CA ARG A 40 -10.97 31.57 6.47
C ARG A 40 -11.18 31.55 7.99
N GLY A 41 -12.41 31.78 8.45
CA GLY A 41 -12.79 31.67 9.86
C GLY A 41 -13.22 30.26 10.29
N SER A 42 -13.20 29.29 9.37
CA SER A 42 -13.59 27.90 9.65
C SER A 42 -12.34 27.03 9.86
N LYS A 43 -12.42 26.07 10.78
CA LYS A 43 -11.40 25.04 10.98
C LYS A 43 -11.69 23.85 10.05
N PHE A 44 -10.75 23.54 9.16
CA PHE A 44 -10.81 22.34 8.32
C PHE A 44 -9.82 21.30 8.81
N LEU A 45 -10.22 20.03 8.76
CA LEU A 45 -9.37 18.90 9.07
C LEU A 45 -8.98 18.17 7.78
N ARG A 46 -7.78 17.59 7.78
CA ARG A 46 -7.36 16.70 6.70
C ARG A 46 -8.18 15.42 6.79
N PHE A 47 -8.71 14.99 5.64
CA PHE A 47 -9.50 13.78 5.50
C PHE A 47 -9.00 13.02 4.27
N GLN A 48 -8.86 11.70 4.40
CA GLN A 48 -8.54 10.81 3.31
C GLN A 48 -9.34 9.52 3.45
N GLU A 49 -9.92 9.06 2.36
CA GLU A 49 -10.55 7.75 2.27
C GLU A 49 -9.56 6.77 1.63
N VAL A 50 -9.34 5.62 2.28
CA VAL A 50 -8.47 4.54 1.81
C VAL A 50 -9.29 3.26 1.72
N LYS A 51 -9.15 2.52 0.62
CA LYS A 51 -9.75 1.19 0.48
C LYS A 51 -8.69 0.15 0.82
N LEU A 52 -8.93 -0.62 1.87
CA LEU A 52 -8.07 -1.70 2.32
C LEU A 52 -8.58 -3.02 1.74
N GLN A 53 -7.69 -3.81 1.17
CA GLN A 53 -7.97 -5.14 0.64
C GLN A 53 -7.32 -6.20 1.51
N GLU A 54 -8.03 -7.30 1.76
CA GLU A 54 -7.48 -8.47 2.46
C GLU A 54 -6.28 -9.06 1.71
N LEU A 55 -5.32 -9.62 2.44
CA LEU A 55 -4.20 -10.33 1.83
C LEU A 55 -4.69 -11.62 1.19
N ALA A 56 -4.20 -11.93 -0.02
CA ALA A 56 -4.58 -13.14 -0.76
C ALA A 56 -4.37 -14.43 0.04
N ASP A 57 -3.34 -14.48 0.90
CA ASP A 57 -3.03 -15.64 1.73
C ASP A 57 -4.06 -15.91 2.83
N GLN A 58 -4.84 -14.89 3.21
CA GLN A 58 -5.87 -14.98 4.25
C GLN A 58 -7.26 -15.33 3.67
N VAL A 59 -7.41 -15.28 2.35
CA VAL A 59 -8.69 -15.53 1.68
C VAL A 59 -8.85 -17.04 1.42
N PRO A 60 -9.97 -17.65 1.84
CA PRO A 60 -10.21 -19.07 1.60
C PRO A 60 -10.36 -19.38 0.10
N MET A 61 -10.00 -20.59 -0.29
CA MET A 61 -10.07 -21.02 -1.68
C MET A 61 -11.51 -20.92 -2.21
N GLY A 62 -11.70 -20.14 -3.27
CA GLY A 62 -12.98 -19.95 -3.95
C GLY A 62 -13.66 -18.60 -3.68
N ASP A 63 -13.21 -17.86 -2.67
CA ASP A 63 -13.72 -16.52 -2.38
C ASP A 63 -12.89 -15.43 -3.05
N ILE A 64 -13.55 -14.30 -3.34
CA ILE A 64 -12.91 -13.09 -3.88
C ILE A 64 -12.53 -12.19 -2.69
N PRO A 65 -11.30 -11.66 -2.63
CA PRO A 65 -10.90 -10.73 -1.57
C PRO A 65 -11.86 -9.57 -1.43
N ARG A 66 -12.23 -9.23 -0.19
CA ARG A 66 -13.15 -8.12 0.09
C ARG A 66 -12.39 -6.84 0.38
N PHE A 67 -13.10 -5.72 0.19
CA PHE A 67 -12.59 -4.38 0.47
C PHE A 67 -13.29 -3.80 1.69
N LEU A 68 -12.53 -3.08 2.52
CA LEU A 68 -13.03 -2.29 3.63
C LEU A 68 -12.65 -0.83 3.43
N THR A 69 -13.61 0.07 3.57
CA THR A 69 -13.33 1.52 3.54
C THR A 69 -12.78 1.96 4.89
N VAL A 70 -11.68 2.69 4.85
CA VAL A 70 -10.99 3.25 6.01
C VAL A 70 -10.99 4.78 5.89
N HIS A 71 -11.44 5.48 6.92
CA HIS A 71 -11.30 6.93 7.02
C HIS A 71 -10.07 7.28 7.85
N CYS A 72 -9.17 8.06 7.26
CA CYS A 72 -7.99 8.60 7.90
C CYS A 72 -8.18 10.11 8.12
N THR A 73 -7.97 10.56 9.36
CA THR A 73 -8.10 11.98 9.75
C THR A 73 -6.77 12.55 10.23
N GLU A 74 -6.59 13.85 10.01
CA GLU A 74 -5.46 14.65 10.51
C GLU A 74 -4.08 14.07 10.12
N GLU A 75 -3.27 13.67 11.10
CA GLU A 75 -1.88 13.20 10.94
C GLU A 75 -1.80 11.84 10.23
N ARG A 76 -2.89 11.06 10.23
CA ARG A 76 -2.95 9.73 9.61
C ARG A 76 -3.16 9.81 8.10
N THR A 77 -3.40 11.01 7.57
CA THR A 77 -3.51 11.22 6.13
C THR A 77 -2.13 11.15 5.48
N ARG A 78 -2.06 10.51 4.31
CA ARG A 78 -0.85 10.32 3.48
C ARG A 78 0.26 9.48 4.13
N VAL A 79 -0.07 8.70 5.17
CA VAL A 79 0.88 7.76 5.80
C VAL A 79 1.09 6.52 4.92
N ALA A 80 0.01 5.94 4.38
CA ALA A 80 0.06 4.77 3.51
C ALA A 80 -0.01 5.16 2.03
N LYS A 81 0.72 4.44 1.18
CA LYS A 81 0.62 4.54 -0.28
C LYS A 81 -0.12 3.33 -0.86
N PRO A 82 -0.72 3.44 -2.06
CA PRO A 82 -1.29 2.28 -2.74
C PRO A 82 -0.24 1.18 -2.90
N GLY A 83 -0.57 -0.03 -2.44
CA GLY A 83 0.28 -1.21 -2.52
C GLY A 83 1.14 -1.51 -1.27
N ASP A 84 1.13 -0.63 -0.27
CA ASP A 84 1.76 -0.92 1.01
C ASP A 84 0.96 -1.96 1.81
N ILE A 85 1.65 -2.84 2.53
CA ILE A 85 1.03 -3.72 3.51
C ILE A 85 0.97 -2.96 4.83
N VAL A 86 -0.26 -2.73 5.29
CA VAL A 86 -0.55 -1.92 6.47
C VAL A 86 -1.47 -2.66 7.42
N ASP A 87 -1.16 -2.54 8.70
CA ASP A 87 -2.04 -2.86 9.81
C ASP A 87 -2.73 -1.59 10.27
N VAL A 88 -4.06 -1.57 10.13
CA VAL A 88 -4.87 -0.43 10.53
C VAL A 88 -5.63 -0.79 11.81
N THR A 89 -5.37 -0.04 12.87
CA THR A 89 -6.12 -0.12 14.12
C THR A 89 -7.14 1.01 14.16
N GLY A 90 -8.34 0.72 14.64
CA GLY A 90 -9.43 1.68 14.58
C GLY A 90 -10.74 1.21 15.18
N VAL A 91 -11.76 2.04 15.02
CA VAL A 91 -13.13 1.73 15.46
C VAL A 91 -13.96 1.38 14.24
N PHE A 92 -14.63 0.23 14.30
CA PHE A 92 -15.53 -0.23 13.24
C PHE A 92 -16.91 0.38 13.43
N LEU A 93 -17.35 1.18 12.46
CA LEU A 93 -18.56 1.98 12.52
C LEU A 93 -19.48 1.66 11.32
N PRO A 94 -20.79 1.52 11.55
CA PRO A 94 -21.75 1.51 10.46
C PRO A 94 -21.95 2.95 9.94
N SER A 95 -21.86 3.13 8.62
CA SER A 95 -22.23 4.36 7.93
C SER A 95 -23.64 4.20 7.36
N PRO A 96 -24.67 4.82 7.96
CA PRO A 96 -26.04 4.71 7.46
C PRO A 96 -26.17 5.42 6.11
N TYR A 97 -26.98 4.84 5.23
CA TYR A 97 -27.37 5.54 4.00
C TYR A 97 -28.26 6.74 4.34
N THR A 98 -28.08 7.83 3.59
CA THR A 98 -28.89 9.05 3.71
C THR A 98 -29.73 9.28 2.46
N GLY A 99 -30.87 9.97 2.59
CA GLY A 99 -31.72 10.37 1.46
C GLY A 99 -32.48 9.20 0.83
N TRP A 100 -32.67 9.24 -0.49
CA TRP A 100 -33.46 8.23 -1.23
C TRP A 100 -32.91 6.79 -1.08
N ARG A 101 -31.60 6.64 -0.92
CA ARG A 101 -30.96 5.34 -0.67
C ARG A 101 -31.37 4.76 0.69
N ALA A 102 -31.55 5.59 1.72
CA ALA A 102 -32.00 5.15 3.05
C ALA A 102 -33.39 4.51 3.01
N PHE A 103 -34.30 5.12 2.23
CA PHE A 103 -35.67 4.61 2.08
C PHE A 103 -35.73 3.21 1.46
N ARG A 104 -34.78 2.88 0.58
CA ARG A 104 -34.70 1.57 -0.09
C ARG A 104 -33.86 0.55 0.67
N ALA A 105 -32.81 1.00 1.37
CA ALA A 105 -31.85 0.14 2.06
C ALA A 105 -32.37 -0.39 3.41
N GLY A 106 -33.40 0.22 4.00
CA GLY A 106 -33.96 -0.22 5.27
C GLY A 106 -32.94 -0.09 6.41
N LEU A 107 -32.56 -1.22 7.01
CA LEU A 107 -31.56 -1.30 8.09
C LEU A 107 -30.14 -1.63 7.61
N LEU A 108 -29.93 -1.77 6.29
CA LEU A 108 -28.59 -2.00 5.75
C LEU A 108 -27.74 -0.73 5.90
N ALA A 109 -26.52 -0.92 6.41
CA ALA A 109 -25.52 0.13 6.52
C ALA A 109 -24.22 -0.37 5.90
N ASP A 110 -23.50 0.53 5.23
CA ASP A 110 -22.12 0.25 4.83
C ASP A 110 -21.23 0.21 6.07
N THR A 111 -20.17 -0.56 5.99
CA THR A 111 -19.20 -0.65 7.08
C THR A 111 -17.99 0.21 6.77
N LEU A 112 -17.52 0.89 7.81
CA LEU A 112 -16.41 1.83 7.76
C LEU A 112 -15.48 1.53 8.94
N LEU A 113 -14.19 1.63 8.71
CA LEU A 113 -13.20 1.68 9.79
C LEU A 113 -12.68 3.11 9.97
N GLU A 114 -12.77 3.66 11.18
CA GLU A 114 -12.13 4.92 11.52
C GLU A 114 -10.72 4.65 12.08
N ALA A 115 -9.69 5.02 11.31
CA ALA A 115 -8.30 4.73 11.65
C ALA A 115 -7.80 5.57 12.83
N HIS A 116 -7.30 4.89 13.86
CA HIS A 116 -6.64 5.45 15.04
C HIS A 116 -5.13 5.27 14.99
N GLY A 117 -4.64 4.20 14.38
CA GLY A 117 -3.22 3.95 14.15
C GLY A 117 -3.01 3.18 12.85
N ILE A 118 -1.96 3.52 12.12
CA ILE A 118 -1.57 2.84 10.87
C ILE A 118 -0.12 2.39 11.06
N HIS A 119 0.08 1.08 11.09
CA HIS A 119 1.39 0.45 11.20
C HIS A 119 1.77 -0.13 9.84
N LEU A 120 2.86 0.37 9.26
CA LEU A 120 3.39 -0.16 8.00
C LEU A 120 4.26 -1.38 8.31
N HIS A 121 3.92 -2.54 7.73
CA HIS A 121 4.74 -3.75 7.85
C HIS A 121 5.98 -3.69 6.99
N LYS A 122 5.82 -3.17 5.77
CA LYS A 122 6.90 -2.95 4.82
C LYS A 122 7.57 -1.61 5.12
N LYS A 123 8.18 -1.47 6.31
CA LYS A 123 9.05 -0.32 6.57
C LYS A 123 10.22 -0.37 5.58
N GLN A 124 10.77 0.80 5.24
CA GLN A 124 12.03 0.86 4.51
C GLN A 124 13.08 0.00 5.26
N TYR A 125 13.99 -0.67 4.54
CA TYR A 125 15.01 -1.55 5.13
C TYR A 125 15.74 -0.93 6.33
N THR A 126 15.80 0.41 6.38
CA THR A 126 16.31 1.20 7.50
C THR A 126 15.66 0.86 8.84
N ASP A 127 14.34 0.67 8.90
CA ASP A 127 13.64 0.54 10.19
C ASP A 127 13.52 -0.92 10.67
N LEU A 128 13.88 -1.90 9.83
CA LEU A 128 13.98 -3.31 10.22
C LEU A 128 15.25 -3.59 11.04
N THR A 129 16.28 -2.75 10.89
CA THR A 129 17.52 -2.88 11.64
C THR A 129 17.33 -2.66 13.14
N ASP A 130 16.38 -1.80 13.54
CA ASP A 130 16.14 -1.45 14.94
C ASP A 130 15.42 -2.55 15.76
N LEU A 131 14.70 -3.47 15.11
CA LEU A 131 13.86 -4.48 15.79
C LEU A 131 14.55 -5.84 15.99
N THR A 132 15.62 -6.12 15.24
CA THR A 132 16.25 -7.44 15.19
C THR A 132 17.67 -7.46 15.77
N ALA A 133 18.24 -6.29 16.09
CA ALA A 133 19.63 -6.15 16.52
C ALA A 133 20.00 -7.00 17.76
N ASP A 134 19.10 -7.15 18.73
CA ASP A 134 19.46 -7.79 20.01
C ASP A 134 19.44 -9.33 19.97
N HIS A 135 18.57 -9.95 19.16
CA HIS A 135 18.45 -11.42 19.09
C HIS A 135 19.21 -12.05 17.92
N SER A 136 19.52 -11.28 16.89
CA SER A 136 20.22 -11.79 15.69
C SER A 136 21.73 -11.58 15.73
N ALA A 137 22.25 -10.73 16.63
CA ALA A 137 23.68 -10.42 16.71
C ALA A 137 24.56 -11.66 16.95
N ASP A 138 24.15 -12.56 17.85
CA ASP A 138 24.91 -13.79 18.14
C ASP A 138 24.96 -14.72 16.91
N GLN A 139 23.83 -14.86 16.20
CA GLN A 139 23.75 -15.67 14.99
C GLN A 139 24.54 -15.05 13.82
N LEU A 140 24.57 -13.72 13.74
CA LEU A 140 25.38 -12.98 12.77
C LEU A 140 26.89 -13.15 13.06
N ALA A 141 27.29 -13.14 14.33
CA ALA A 141 28.67 -13.40 14.72
C ALA A 141 29.10 -14.84 14.38
N ASP A 142 28.22 -15.82 14.60
CA ASP A 142 28.46 -17.22 14.20
C ASP A 142 28.54 -17.40 12.67
N LEU A 143 27.82 -16.58 11.90
CA LEU A 143 27.91 -16.56 10.44
C LEU A 143 29.23 -15.92 9.99
N ASP A 144 29.63 -14.80 10.58
CA ASP A 144 30.89 -14.10 10.25
C ASP A 144 32.13 -14.95 10.61
N ALA A 145 32.05 -15.74 11.67
CA ALA A 145 33.09 -16.69 12.05
C ALA A 145 33.30 -17.84 11.03
N SER A 146 32.34 -18.07 10.12
CA SER A 146 32.44 -19.13 9.13
C SER A 146 33.25 -18.70 7.90
N ALA A 147 34.23 -19.52 7.49
CA ALA A 147 35.19 -19.15 6.44
C ALA A 147 34.58 -19.01 5.02
N ASP A 148 33.39 -19.55 4.79
CA ASP A 148 32.68 -19.46 3.50
C ASP A 148 31.18 -19.16 3.70
N VAL A 149 30.91 -17.92 4.11
CA VAL A 149 29.55 -17.39 4.31
C VAL A 149 28.72 -17.51 3.03
N MET A 150 29.32 -17.23 1.88
CA MET A 150 28.64 -17.20 0.59
C MET A 150 28.17 -18.60 0.18
N ALA A 151 29.00 -19.63 0.29
CA ALA A 151 28.58 -20.99 -0.01
C ALA A 151 27.52 -21.51 0.98
N ARG A 152 27.64 -21.17 2.27
CA ARG A 152 26.65 -21.56 3.30
C ARG A 152 25.29 -20.93 3.05
N LEU A 153 25.24 -19.64 2.73
CA LEU A 153 24.00 -18.93 2.40
C LEU A 153 23.43 -19.42 1.06
N ALA A 154 24.26 -19.62 0.04
CA ALA A 154 23.82 -20.15 -1.25
C ALA A 154 23.22 -21.56 -1.12
N GLY A 155 23.82 -22.43 -0.30
CA GLY A 155 23.25 -23.76 0.01
C GLY A 155 21.94 -23.70 0.79
N SER A 156 21.70 -22.60 1.51
CA SER A 156 20.44 -22.34 2.24
C SER A 156 19.33 -21.78 1.34
N VAL A 157 19.68 -21.25 0.15
CA VAL A 157 18.70 -20.81 -0.85
C VAL A 157 18.13 -22.02 -1.57
N ALA A 158 16.81 -22.22 -1.47
CA ALA A 158 16.08 -23.34 -2.05
C ALA A 158 16.77 -24.71 -1.80
N PRO A 159 16.82 -25.18 -0.53
CA PRO A 159 17.51 -26.44 -0.18
C PRO A 159 16.85 -27.67 -0.81
N GLU A 160 15.58 -27.55 -1.23
CA GLU A 160 14.83 -28.59 -1.95
C GLU A 160 15.39 -28.88 -3.35
N ILE A 161 16.16 -27.96 -3.92
CA ILE A 161 16.71 -28.08 -5.28
C ILE A 161 18.18 -28.47 -5.18
N TYR A 162 18.53 -29.60 -5.81
CA TYR A 162 19.89 -30.10 -5.85
C TYR A 162 20.73 -29.35 -6.91
N GLY A 163 21.97 -28.99 -6.55
CA GLY A 163 22.93 -28.34 -7.45
C GLY A 163 22.60 -26.88 -7.77
N HIS A 164 23.04 -26.42 -8.94
CA HIS A 164 22.91 -25.03 -9.41
C HIS A 164 23.49 -23.98 -8.45
N ASP A 165 24.62 -24.29 -7.82
CA ASP A 165 25.24 -23.43 -6.80
C ASP A 165 25.49 -22.01 -7.31
N ASP A 166 25.91 -21.87 -8.57
CA ASP A 166 26.16 -20.55 -9.18
C ASP A 166 24.88 -19.73 -9.39
N VAL A 167 23.77 -20.39 -9.74
CA VAL A 167 22.46 -19.73 -9.87
C VAL A 167 21.96 -19.30 -8.49
N LYS A 168 22.10 -20.16 -7.48
CA LYS A 168 21.72 -19.83 -6.10
C LYS A 168 22.53 -18.67 -5.54
N ARG A 169 23.84 -18.63 -5.82
CA ARG A 169 24.71 -17.49 -5.49
C ARG A 169 24.26 -16.21 -6.18
N ALA A 170 23.91 -16.26 -7.47
CA ALA A 170 23.42 -15.10 -8.20
C ALA A 170 22.10 -14.57 -7.62
N LEU A 171 21.15 -15.46 -7.30
CA LEU A 171 19.88 -15.09 -6.66
C LEU A 171 20.09 -14.53 -5.24
N LEU A 172 21.06 -15.05 -4.48
CA LEU A 172 21.44 -14.51 -3.19
C LEU A 172 21.97 -13.07 -3.33
N LEU A 173 22.85 -12.82 -4.30
CA LEU A 173 23.36 -11.46 -4.58
C LEU A 173 22.25 -10.50 -5.02
N GLN A 174 21.25 -11.00 -5.76
CA GLN A 174 20.07 -10.21 -6.11
C GLN A 174 19.21 -9.85 -4.89
N LEU A 175 19.04 -10.79 -3.94
CA LEU A 175 18.28 -10.54 -2.70
C LEU A 175 18.96 -9.50 -1.80
N VAL A 176 20.30 -9.47 -1.78
CA VAL A 176 21.07 -8.47 -1.02
C VAL A 176 21.07 -7.11 -1.74
N GLY A 177 21.24 -7.13 -3.06
CA GLY A 177 21.32 -5.92 -3.89
C GLY A 177 22.53 -5.03 -3.58
N ALA A 178 22.57 -3.86 -4.21
CA ALA A 178 23.55 -2.81 -3.87
C ALA A 178 22.82 -1.48 -3.63
N PRO A 179 23.35 -0.61 -2.74
CA PRO A 179 22.76 0.70 -2.50
C PRO A 179 22.86 1.58 -3.76
N PRO A 180 21.85 2.42 -4.05
CA PRO A 180 21.91 3.33 -5.18
C PRO A 180 23.03 4.35 -5.00
N GLN A 181 23.85 4.53 -6.03
CA GLN A 181 24.96 5.48 -6.00
C GLN A 181 24.58 6.77 -6.70
N ARG A 182 24.94 7.90 -6.10
CA ARG A 182 24.80 9.23 -6.72
C ARG A 182 26.16 9.68 -7.21
N THR A 183 26.26 9.96 -8.51
CA THR A 183 27.46 10.55 -9.09
C THR A 183 27.58 12.03 -8.69
N ALA A 184 28.79 12.58 -8.78
CA ALA A 184 29.05 13.99 -8.48
C ALA A 184 28.17 14.96 -9.30
N ASP A 185 27.78 14.54 -10.51
CA ASP A 185 26.91 15.29 -11.43
C ASP A 185 25.41 15.22 -11.08
N GLY A 186 25.03 14.53 -10.00
CA GLY A 186 23.65 14.43 -9.53
C GLY A 186 22.81 13.32 -10.20
N MET A 187 23.40 12.53 -11.09
CA MET A 187 22.75 11.35 -11.68
C MET A 187 22.67 10.21 -10.66
N ALA A 188 21.50 9.56 -10.57
CA ALA A 188 21.27 8.40 -9.71
C ALA A 188 21.48 7.11 -10.51
N ILE A 189 22.41 6.28 -10.06
CA ILE A 189 22.70 4.96 -10.63
C ILE A 189 22.01 3.91 -9.75
N ARG A 190 21.19 3.07 -10.39
CA ARG A 190 20.50 1.95 -9.74
C ARG A 190 21.50 0.90 -9.27
N GLY A 191 21.36 0.43 -8.04
CA GLY A 191 22.17 -0.66 -7.49
C GLY A 191 21.50 -2.04 -7.52
N ASP A 192 20.21 -2.12 -7.84
CA ASP A 192 19.51 -3.42 -7.91
C ASP A 192 19.93 -4.22 -9.16
N ILE A 193 19.96 -5.54 -8.99
CA ILE A 193 20.40 -6.49 -10.00
C ILE A 193 19.18 -7.18 -10.62
N HIS A 194 19.10 -7.16 -11.95
CA HIS A 194 18.13 -7.94 -12.71
C HIS A 194 18.76 -9.22 -13.23
N ILE A 195 18.11 -10.35 -12.97
CA ILE A 195 18.57 -11.67 -13.40
C ILE A 195 17.48 -12.30 -14.26
N CYS A 196 17.87 -12.79 -15.43
CA CYS A 196 17.02 -13.61 -16.29
C CYS A 196 17.52 -15.07 -16.26
N LEU A 197 16.65 -16.00 -15.89
CA LEU A 197 16.96 -17.43 -15.86
C LEU A 197 16.47 -18.10 -17.15
N MET A 198 17.41 -18.57 -17.97
CA MET A 198 17.13 -19.31 -19.19
C MET A 198 17.61 -20.77 -19.06
N GLY A 199 16.88 -21.69 -19.67
CA GLY A 199 17.23 -23.12 -19.61
C GLY A 199 16.07 -24.03 -20.03
N ASP A 200 16.32 -25.33 -20.04
CA ASP A 200 15.35 -26.34 -20.45
C ASP A 200 14.16 -26.46 -19.46
N PRO A 201 13.01 -27.00 -19.92
CA PRO A 201 11.94 -27.37 -19.01
C PRO A 201 12.43 -28.44 -18.02
N GLY A 202 11.99 -28.35 -16.76
CA GLY A 202 12.35 -29.33 -15.72
C GLY A 202 13.56 -28.97 -14.86
N VAL A 203 14.27 -27.87 -15.14
CA VAL A 203 15.41 -27.40 -14.32
C VAL A 203 15.00 -26.56 -13.09
N ALA A 204 13.78 -26.77 -12.58
CA ALA A 204 13.23 -26.13 -11.38
C ALA A 204 13.24 -24.58 -11.31
N LYS A 205 13.36 -23.87 -12.46
CA LYS A 205 13.36 -22.39 -12.54
C LYS A 205 12.17 -21.74 -11.81
N SER A 206 10.95 -22.21 -12.06
CA SER A 206 9.75 -21.69 -11.40
C SER A 206 9.76 -21.91 -9.88
N GLN A 207 10.36 -23.00 -9.40
CA GLN A 207 10.48 -23.28 -7.97
C GLN A 207 11.51 -22.36 -7.31
N LEU A 208 12.64 -22.07 -7.98
CA LEU A 208 13.59 -21.05 -7.55
C LEU A 208 12.93 -19.67 -7.45
N LEU A 209 12.18 -19.26 -8.48
CA LEU A 209 11.46 -17.97 -8.47
C LEU A 209 10.44 -17.87 -7.34
N ARG A 210 9.67 -18.93 -7.08
CA ARG A 210 8.72 -18.98 -5.95
C ARG A 210 9.41 -18.95 -4.59
N PHE A 211 10.60 -19.55 -4.47
CA PHE A 211 11.38 -19.46 -3.25
C PHE A 211 11.84 -18.01 -3.00
N VAL A 212 12.41 -17.36 -4.02
CA VAL A 212 12.86 -15.96 -3.94
C VAL A 212 11.71 -15.01 -3.60
N SER A 213 10.53 -15.20 -4.21
CA SER A 213 9.35 -14.36 -3.90
C SER A 213 8.83 -14.55 -2.47
N LYS A 214 9.02 -15.73 -1.87
CA LYS A 214 8.62 -16.00 -0.48
C LYS A 214 9.63 -15.47 0.54
N VAL A 215 10.91 -15.53 0.22
CA VAL A 215 11.98 -15.06 1.12
C VAL A 215 12.09 -13.53 1.09
N SER A 216 11.84 -12.91 -0.06
CA SER A 216 11.87 -11.45 -0.16
C SER A 216 10.69 -10.81 0.61
N PRO A 217 10.94 -9.84 1.51
CA PRO A 217 9.89 -9.19 2.30
C PRO A 217 8.89 -8.40 1.43
N ARG A 218 9.28 -8.06 0.19
CA ARG A 218 8.43 -7.43 -0.83
C ARG A 218 8.43 -8.22 -2.14
N GLY A 219 8.42 -9.55 -2.02
CA GLY A 219 8.36 -10.45 -3.16
C GLY A 219 6.97 -10.51 -3.79
N VAL A 220 6.87 -10.30 -5.11
CA VAL A 220 5.64 -10.49 -5.88
C VAL A 220 5.89 -11.54 -6.95
N TYR A 221 5.00 -12.54 -7.04
CA TYR A 221 5.07 -13.57 -8.07
C TYR A 221 3.95 -13.35 -9.10
N THR A 222 4.31 -13.33 -10.38
CA THR A 222 3.35 -13.16 -11.47
C THR A 222 3.76 -13.99 -12.69
N THR A 223 2.83 -14.23 -13.62
CA THR A 223 3.05 -15.05 -14.81
C THR A 223 2.92 -14.19 -16.06
N GLY A 224 3.75 -14.41 -17.07
CA GLY A 224 3.78 -13.59 -18.28
C GLY A 224 2.44 -13.55 -19.05
N ARG A 225 1.58 -14.56 -18.91
CA ARG A 225 0.20 -14.55 -19.45
C ARG A 225 -0.81 -13.84 -18.55
N GLY A 226 -0.56 -13.81 -17.24
CA GLY A 226 -1.45 -13.19 -16.24
C GLY A 226 -1.13 -11.72 -16.00
N SER A 227 0.03 -11.23 -16.43
CA SER A 227 0.43 -9.83 -16.28
C SER A 227 0.34 -9.10 -17.62
N SER A 228 -0.69 -8.26 -17.78
CA SER A 228 -0.71 -7.25 -18.83
C SER A 228 0.15 -6.04 -18.42
N GLY A 229 0.51 -5.16 -19.36
CA GLY A 229 1.30 -3.95 -19.07
C GLY A 229 0.63 -3.06 -18.01
N VAL A 230 -0.71 -3.04 -17.97
CA VAL A 230 -1.49 -2.37 -16.92
C VAL A 230 -1.39 -3.11 -15.57
N GLY A 231 -1.43 -4.45 -15.60
CA GLY A 231 -1.29 -5.28 -14.40
C GLY A 231 0.14 -5.33 -13.84
N LEU A 232 1.15 -5.02 -14.65
CA LEU A 232 2.55 -4.87 -14.21
C LEU A 232 2.81 -3.50 -13.61
N THR A 233 2.32 -2.42 -14.23
CA THR A 233 2.65 -1.04 -13.84
C THR A 233 1.65 -0.49 -12.82
N ALA A 234 0.79 0.43 -13.23
CA ALA A 234 -0.29 0.97 -12.42
C ALA A 234 -1.44 1.35 -13.35
N SER A 235 -2.66 1.17 -12.88
CA SER A 235 -3.86 1.63 -13.57
C SER A 235 -4.42 2.84 -12.83
N VAL A 236 -4.89 3.83 -13.58
CA VAL A 236 -5.66 4.95 -13.02
C VAL A 236 -7.10 4.75 -13.43
N VAL A 237 -7.93 4.36 -12.47
CA VAL A 237 -9.36 4.13 -12.66
C VAL A 237 -10.11 5.35 -12.15
N ARG A 238 -11.01 5.88 -12.98
CA ARG A 238 -11.92 6.93 -12.52
C ARG A 238 -13.15 6.29 -11.91
N ASP A 239 -13.40 6.58 -10.64
CA ASP A 239 -14.63 6.12 -9.99
C ASP A 239 -15.83 6.84 -10.61
N GLN A 240 -16.81 6.05 -11.08
CA GLN A 240 -17.99 6.57 -11.79
C GLN A 240 -18.94 7.34 -10.88
N LEU A 241 -18.90 7.09 -9.56
CA LEU A 241 -19.79 7.72 -8.59
C LEU A 241 -19.23 9.04 -8.07
N THR A 242 -17.95 9.05 -7.68
CA THR A 242 -17.30 10.23 -7.09
C THR A 242 -16.62 11.10 -8.15
N GLY A 243 -16.31 10.53 -9.32
CA GLY A 243 -15.52 11.19 -10.36
C GLY A 243 -14.03 11.33 -10.00
N GLU A 244 -13.62 10.79 -8.85
CA GLU A 244 -12.26 10.80 -8.34
C GLU A 244 -11.36 9.79 -9.08
N LEU A 245 -10.07 10.08 -9.11
CA LEU A 245 -9.06 9.19 -9.70
C LEU A 245 -8.54 8.27 -8.60
N VAL A 246 -8.75 6.98 -8.79
CA VAL A 246 -8.22 5.90 -7.94
C VAL A 246 -7.03 5.29 -8.66
N LEU A 247 -5.94 5.09 -7.93
CA LEU A 247 -4.73 4.45 -8.46
C LEU A 247 -4.68 3.01 -7.93
N GLU A 248 -4.67 2.05 -8.85
CA GLU A 248 -4.48 0.64 -8.55
C GLU A 248 -3.05 0.27 -8.93
N GLY A 249 -2.27 -0.18 -7.93
CA GLY A 249 -0.89 -0.60 -8.15
C GLY A 249 -0.84 -1.98 -8.81
N GLY A 250 -0.08 -2.11 -9.88
CA GLY A 250 0.27 -3.39 -10.49
C GLY A 250 1.43 -4.08 -9.77
N ALA A 251 1.84 -5.23 -10.28
CA ALA A 251 2.84 -6.11 -9.66
C ALA A 251 4.18 -5.40 -9.36
N LEU A 252 4.67 -4.54 -10.26
CA LEU A 252 5.93 -3.80 -10.07
C LEU A 252 5.81 -2.74 -8.98
N VAL A 253 4.67 -2.08 -8.85
CA VAL A 253 4.43 -1.07 -7.79
C VAL A 253 4.34 -1.76 -6.43
N LEU A 254 3.70 -2.93 -6.38
CA LEU A 254 3.64 -3.75 -5.17
C LEU A 254 5.03 -4.25 -4.74
N ALA A 255 5.89 -4.53 -5.71
CA ALA A 255 7.27 -4.99 -5.54
C ALA A 255 8.30 -3.85 -5.40
N ASP A 256 7.89 -2.59 -5.18
CA ASP A 256 8.82 -1.47 -4.99
C ASP A 256 9.82 -1.75 -3.85
N ASN A 257 11.12 -1.51 -4.08
CA ASN A 257 12.22 -1.90 -3.18
C ASN A 257 12.23 -3.40 -2.78
N GLY A 258 11.63 -4.27 -3.60
CA GLY A 258 11.54 -5.71 -3.43
C GLY A 258 12.03 -6.49 -4.64
N VAL A 259 11.49 -7.70 -4.80
CA VAL A 259 11.78 -8.55 -5.97
C VAL A 259 10.47 -8.91 -6.68
N CYS A 260 10.38 -8.55 -7.95
CA CYS A 260 9.30 -8.99 -8.82
C CYS A 260 9.75 -10.25 -9.59
N CYS A 261 9.12 -11.38 -9.31
CA CYS A 261 9.35 -12.64 -9.99
C CYS A 261 8.33 -12.82 -11.12
N ILE A 262 8.81 -12.88 -12.36
CA ILE A 262 7.98 -13.10 -13.56
C ILE A 262 8.33 -14.48 -14.12
N ASP A 263 7.36 -15.41 -14.11
CA ASP A 263 7.48 -16.70 -14.77
C ASP A 263 6.88 -16.65 -16.19
N GLU A 264 7.25 -17.59 -17.06
CA GLU A 264 6.77 -17.66 -18.46
C GLU A 264 6.98 -16.35 -19.26
N PHE A 265 8.13 -15.70 -19.08
CA PHE A 265 8.47 -14.44 -19.75
C PHE A 265 8.40 -14.54 -21.29
N ASP A 266 8.67 -15.72 -21.86
CA ASP A 266 8.54 -15.99 -23.29
C ASP A 266 7.09 -15.91 -23.79
N LYS A 267 6.10 -16.09 -22.91
CA LYS A 267 4.67 -16.03 -23.22
C LYS A 267 4.04 -14.65 -23.07
N MET A 268 4.79 -13.67 -22.58
CA MET A 268 4.35 -12.30 -22.47
C MET A 268 4.25 -11.64 -23.85
N GLU A 269 3.20 -10.85 -24.07
CA GLU A 269 3.03 -10.09 -25.32
C GLU A 269 4.09 -9.00 -25.44
N ASP A 270 4.53 -8.70 -26.67
CA ASP A 270 5.57 -7.70 -26.90
C ASP A 270 5.16 -6.30 -26.43
N GLY A 271 3.86 -5.98 -26.45
CA GLY A 271 3.34 -4.74 -25.89
C GLY A 271 3.55 -4.64 -24.38
N ASP A 272 3.34 -5.74 -23.66
CA ASP A 272 3.51 -5.80 -22.21
C ASP A 272 4.98 -5.80 -21.79
N ARG A 273 5.87 -6.33 -22.64
CA ARG A 273 7.33 -6.27 -22.43
C ARG A 273 7.89 -4.86 -22.44
N THR A 274 7.25 -3.93 -23.16
CA THR A 274 7.69 -2.52 -23.19
C THR A 274 7.50 -1.80 -21.85
N ALA A 275 6.69 -2.36 -20.96
CA ALA A 275 6.42 -1.80 -19.63
C ALA A 275 7.48 -2.17 -18.57
N ILE A 276 8.45 -3.02 -18.91
CA ILE A 276 9.52 -3.52 -18.03
C ILE A 276 10.82 -2.74 -18.25
#